data_AF-A0A4V1B0Y2-F1
#
_entry.id   AF-A0A4V1B0Y2-F1
#
_cell.length_a   1.000
_cell.length_b   1.000
_cell.length_c   1.000
_cell.angle_alpha   90.00
_cell.angle_beta   90.00
_cell.angle_gamma   90.00
#
_symmetry.space_group_name_H-M   'P 1'
#
loop_
_entity.id
_entity.type
_entity.pdbx_description
1 polymer ?
#
loop_
_entity_poly.entity_id
_entity_poly.type
_entity_poly.pdbx_seq_one_letter_code
_entity_poly.pdbx_strand_id
1 'polypeptide(L)'
;MKMKSGDPQHANVPSLSAHEMAALMLLSYAPIEVESETPDMTALRDAGLAEVIGQDTAKARFSITWDGEVVLRSLRASAVETDVLRR
;
A
#
# COMPACT_ATOMS: atom_id res chain seq x y z
N MET A 1 -5.42 -20.53 34.90
CA MET A 1 -4.81 -19.88 33.71
C MET A 1 -5.24 -20.66 32.48
N LYS A 2 -6.05 -20.06 31.60
CA LYS A 2 -6.48 -20.67 30.34
C LYS A 2 -6.12 -19.68 29.24
N MET A 3 -5.12 -20.03 28.45
CA MET A 3 -4.67 -19.23 27.32
C MET A 3 -5.82 -19.20 26.30
N LYS A 4 -6.37 -18.01 26.03
CA LYS A 4 -7.32 -17.84 24.93
C LYS A 4 -6.52 -17.77 23.64
N SER A 5 -6.81 -18.73 22.79
CA SER A 5 -6.35 -18.89 21.42
C SER A 5 -6.37 -17.54 20.69
N GLY A 6 -5.22 -17.16 20.14
CA GLY A 6 -5.12 -16.03 19.22
C GLY A 6 -5.93 -16.34 17.97
N ASP A 7 -6.94 -15.51 17.73
CA ASP A 7 -7.63 -15.41 16.45
C ASP A 7 -6.56 -15.12 15.38
N PRO A 8 -6.51 -15.82 14.23
CA PRO A 8 -5.62 -15.41 13.16
C PRO A 8 -6.11 -14.03 12.75
N GLN A 9 -5.31 -13.01 13.05
CA GLN A 9 -5.51 -11.69 12.50
C GLN A 9 -5.50 -11.87 10.99
N HIS A 10 -6.69 -11.90 10.37
CA HIS A 10 -6.83 -11.49 9.00
C HIS A 10 -6.22 -10.10 8.99
N ALA A 11 -4.96 -10.00 8.55
CA ALA A 11 -4.25 -8.74 8.43
C ALA A 11 -5.25 -7.79 7.79
N ASN A 12 -5.66 -6.75 8.53
CA ASN A 12 -6.70 -5.84 8.10
C ASN A 12 -6.10 -5.01 6.97
N VAL A 13 -6.05 -5.59 5.76
CA VAL A 13 -5.48 -4.96 4.58
C VAL A 13 -6.32 -3.70 4.38
N PRO A 14 -5.73 -2.50 4.43
CA PRO A 14 -6.47 -1.27 4.24
C PRO A 14 -7.28 -1.35 2.94
N SER A 15 -8.56 -1.00 2.99
CA SER A 15 -9.38 -0.91 1.78
C SER A 15 -8.91 0.28 0.95
N LEU A 16 -8.12 0.03 -0.09
CA LEU A 16 -7.61 1.06 -0.99
C LEU A 16 -8.64 1.40 -2.07
N SER A 17 -8.79 2.69 -2.36
CA SER A 17 -9.43 3.18 -3.58
C SER A 17 -8.62 2.81 -4.82
N ALA A 18 -9.23 2.91 -6.00
CA ALA A 18 -8.52 2.65 -7.26
C ALA A 18 -7.32 3.59 -7.48
N HIS A 19 -7.42 4.85 -7.03
CA HIS A 19 -6.35 5.84 -7.17
C HIS A 19 -5.21 5.57 -6.18
N GLU A 20 -5.53 5.22 -4.93
CA GLU A 20 -4.54 4.82 -3.93
C GLU A 20 -3.80 3.54 -4.35
N MET A 21 -4.53 2.56 -4.88
CA MET A 21 -3.92 1.33 -5.40
C MET A 21 -3.02 1.61 -6.61
N ALA A 22 -3.44 2.47 -7.54
CA ALA A 22 -2.62 2.88 -8.67
C ALA A 22 -1.35 3.61 -8.21
N ALA A 23 -1.48 4.55 -7.27
CA ALA A 23 -0.34 5.26 -6.69
C ALA A 23 0.64 4.31 -5.99
N LEU A 24 0.14 3.38 -5.18
CA LEU A 24 0.96 2.37 -4.50
C LEU A 24 1.68 1.46 -5.50
N MET A 25 1.00 1.04 -6.57
CA MET A 25 1.62 0.27 -7.66
C MET A 25 2.73 1.05 -8.36
N LEU A 26 2.55 2.34 -8.62
CA LEU A 26 3.60 3.18 -9.20
C LEU A 26 4.81 3.30 -8.25
N LEU A 27 4.57 3.47 -6.95
CA LEU A 27 5.64 3.54 -5.95
C LEU A 27 6.44 2.24 -5.82
N SER A 28 5.82 1.08 -6.06
CA SER A 28 6.54 -0.21 -6.12
C SER A 28 7.53 -0.31 -7.28
N TYR A 29 7.34 0.50 -8.33
CA TYR A 29 8.26 0.54 -9.45
C TYR A 29 9.42 1.50 -9.20
N ALA A 30 9.14 2.69 -8.66
CA ALA A 30 10.17 3.68 -8.35
C ALA A 30 9.63 4.76 -7.37
N PRO A 31 10.51 5.45 -6.65
CA PRO A 31 10.12 6.66 -5.93
C PRO A 31 9.57 7.74 -6.86
N ILE A 32 8.54 8.47 -6.43
CA ILE A 32 7.83 9.48 -7.24
C ILE A 32 7.91 10.85 -6.58
N GLU A 33 8.21 11.88 -7.37
CA GLU A 33 8.09 13.28 -6.96
C GLU A 33 6.71 13.84 -7.33
N VAL A 34 6.06 14.50 -6.37
CA VAL A 34 4.79 15.21 -6.54
C VAL A 34 4.97 16.67 -6.16
N GLU A 35 4.41 17.57 -6.98
CA GLU A 35 4.47 19.04 -6.79
C GLU A 35 3.63 19.52 -5.60
N SER A 36 2.68 18.71 -5.16
CA SER A 36 1.90 18.90 -3.95
C SER A 36 1.48 17.53 -3.45
N GLU A 37 1.36 17.35 -2.13
CA GLU A 37 0.74 16.15 -1.60
C GLU A 37 -0.69 16.04 -2.14
N THR A 38 -0.93 14.97 -2.89
CA THR A 38 -2.27 14.63 -3.37
C THR A 38 -3.00 13.82 -2.30
N PRO A 39 -4.35 13.83 -2.27
CA PRO A 39 -5.11 13.07 -1.29
C PRO A 39 -4.70 11.59 -1.20
N ASP A 40 -4.42 10.95 -2.34
CA ASP A 40 -4.00 9.55 -2.41
C ASP A 40 -2.64 9.34 -1.73
N MET A 41 -1.66 10.22 -1.98
CA MET A 41 -0.31 10.10 -1.40
C MET A 41 -0.33 10.37 0.11
N THR A 42 -1.17 11.31 0.56
CA THR A 42 -1.43 11.57 1.97
C THR A 42 -2.05 10.34 2.64
N ALA A 43 -3.10 9.76 2.05
CA ALA A 43 -3.76 8.58 2.59
C ALA A 43 -2.82 7.37 2.68
N LEU A 44 -1.99 7.13 1.66
CA LEU A 44 -1.00 6.05 1.67
C LEU A 44 0.08 6.27 2.75
N ARG A 45 0.54 7.50 2.94
CA ARG A 45 1.47 7.82 4.02
C ARG A 45 0.86 7.61 5.38
N ASP A 46 -0.34 8.13 5.59
CA ASP A 46 -1.04 8.05 6.88
C ASP A 46 -1.38 6.58 7.23
N ALA A 47 -1.56 5.73 6.21
CA ALA A 47 -1.71 4.28 6.36
C ALA A 47 -0.37 3.52 6.52
N GLY A 48 0.79 4.20 6.46
CA GLY A 48 2.12 3.59 6.56
C GLY A 48 2.57 2.80 5.34
N LEU A 49 1.87 2.93 4.20
CA LEU A 49 2.16 2.20 2.96
C LEU A 49 3.14 2.94 2.04
N ALA A 50 3.29 4.25 2.23
CA ALA A 50 4.26 5.10 1.58
C ALA A 50 4.95 6.00 2.60
N GLU A 51 6.14 6.49 2.26
CA GLU A 51 6.89 7.43 3.09
C GLU A 51 7.51 8.54 2.25
N VAL A 52 7.67 9.72 2.85
CA VAL A 52 8.39 10.84 2.22
C VAL A 52 9.89 10.63 2.46
N ILE A 53 10.64 10.41 1.37
CA ILE A 53 12.09 10.21 1.39
C ILE A 53 12.87 11.49 1.04
N GLY A 54 12.17 12.57 0.68
CA GLY A 54 12.75 13.87 0.40
C GLY A 54 11.66 14.93 0.26
N GLN A 55 11.93 16.15 0.73
CA GLN A 55 10.99 17.25 0.65
C GLN A 55 11.74 18.55 0.35
N ASP A 56 11.29 19.25 -0.69
CA ASP A 56 11.64 20.62 -1.03
C ASP A 56 10.38 21.49 -0.83
N THR A 57 10.58 22.80 -0.73
CA THR A 57 9.57 23.86 -0.60
C THR A 57 8.36 23.74 -1.53
N ALA A 58 8.49 23.06 -2.67
CA ALA A 58 7.42 22.85 -3.65
C ALA A 58 7.27 21.40 -4.12
N LYS A 59 8.00 20.43 -3.54
CA LYS A 59 7.96 19.04 -4.01
C LYS A 59 8.15 18.05 -2.86
N ALA A 60 7.39 16.98 -2.85
CA ALA A 60 7.60 15.84 -1.97
C ALA A 60 7.93 14.61 -2.80
N ARG A 61 8.96 13.86 -2.38
CA ARG A 61 9.38 12.61 -2.99
C ARG A 61 8.97 11.46 -2.10
N PHE A 62 8.18 10.56 -2.64
CA PHE A 62 7.65 9.41 -1.93
C PHE A 62 8.31 8.11 -2.39
N SER A 63 8.43 7.16 -1.46
CA SER A 63 8.79 5.77 -1.73
C SER A 63 7.75 4.84 -1.13
N ILE A 64 7.64 3.62 -1.65
CA ILE A 64 6.89 2.56 -1.01
C ILE A 64 7.61 2.11 0.26
N THR A 65 6.84 1.76 1.30
CA THR A 65 7.36 1.11 2.52
C THR A 65 7.36 -0.41 2.36
N TRP A 66 7.95 -1.11 3.33
CA TRP A 66 7.84 -2.57 3.41
C TRP A 66 6.38 -3.04 3.53
N ASP A 67 5.57 -2.34 4.33
CA ASP A 67 4.16 -2.71 4.52
C ASP A 67 3.35 -2.49 3.23
N GLY A 68 3.67 -1.42 2.47
CA GLY A 68 3.12 -1.20 1.12
C GLY A 68 3.42 -2.37 0.16
N GLU A 69 4.65 -2.88 0.16
CA GLU A 69 5.05 -4.06 -0.64
C GLU A 69 4.29 -5.33 -0.23
N VAL A 70 4.09 -5.54 1.07
CA VAL A 70 3.31 -6.68 1.58
C VAL A 70 1.85 -6.61 1.11
N VAL A 71 1.23 -5.43 1.15
CA VAL A 71 -0.13 -5.21 0.65
C VAL A 71 -0.22 -5.52 -0.85
N LEU A 72 0.70 -4.99 -1.67
CA LEU A 72 0.70 -5.27 -3.11
C LEU A 72 0.91 -6.75 -3.43
N ARG A 73 1.79 -7.45 -2.70
CA ARG A 73 1.99 -8.89 -2.88
C ARG A 73 0.72 -9.68 -2.58
N SER A 74 0.00 -9.29 -1.52
CA SER A 74 -1.26 -9.92 -1.14
C SER A 74 -2.35 -9.70 -2.17
N LEU A 75 -2.46 -8.48 -2.72
CA LEU A 75 -3.39 -8.15 -3.80
C LEU A 75 -3.10 -8.98 -5.06
N ARG A 76 -1.83 -9.09 -5.47
CA ARG A 76 -1.43 -9.92 -6.63
C ARG A 76 -1.78 -11.39 -6.45
N ALA A 77 -1.57 -11.95 -5.25
CA ALA A 77 -1.93 -13.34 -4.97
C ALA A 77 -3.44 -13.58 -5.08
N SER A 78 -4.26 -12.65 -4.55
CA SER A 78 -5.72 -12.74 -4.64
C SER A 78 -6.25 -12.60 -6.08
N ALA A 79 -5.59 -11.81 -6.92
CA ALA A 79 -5.94 -11.69 -8.34
C ALA A 79 -5.68 -13.01 -9.11
N VAL A 80 -4.58 -13.70 -8.83
CA VAL A 80 -4.22 -14.96 -9.50
C VAL A 80 -5.22 -16.08 -9.17
N GLU A 81 -5.75 -16.12 -7.96
CA GLU A 81 -6.74 -17.12 -7.55
C GLU A 81 -8.05 -17.00 -8.36
N THR A 82 -8.44 -15.77 -8.73
CA THR A 82 -9.64 -15.54 -9.57
C THR A 82 -9.48 -15.98 -11.03
N ASP A 83 -8.24 -16.12 -11.53
CA ASP A 83 -7.96 -16.57 -12.89
C ASP A 83 -7.90 -18.09 -13.03
N VAL A 84 -7.51 -18.81 -11.96
CA VAL A 84 -7.47 -20.28 -11.95
C VAL A 84 -8.87 -20.88 -11.89
N LEU A 85 -9.82 -20.22 -11.20
CA LEU A 85 -11.20 -20.71 -11.09
C LEU A 85 -12.07 -20.41 -12.33
N ARG A 86 -11.54 -19.67 -13.32
CA ARG A 86 -12.24 -19.29 -14.56
C ARG A 86 -11.75 -20.01 -15.82
N ARG A 87 -10.86 -21.00 -15.69
CA ARG A 87 -10.39 -21.87 -16.80
C ARG A 87 -10.84 -23.31 -16.59
#